data_AF-A0A9E0VWL5-F1
#
_entry.id   AF-A0A9E0VWL5-F1
#
_cell.length_a   1.000
_cell.length_b   1.000
_cell.length_c   1.000
_cell.angle_alpha   90.00
_cell.angle_beta   90.00
_cell.angle_gamma   90.00
#
_symmetry.space_group_name_H-M   'P 1'
#
loop_
_entity.id
_entity.type
_entity.pdbx_description
1 polymer ?
#
loop_
_entity_poly.entity_id
_entity_poly.type
_entity_poly.pdbx_seq_one_letter_code
_entity_poly.pdbx_strand_id
1 'polypeptide(L)'
;LFPFELPMFAKTFAILNQTGLPQAVGFGELPVMLAPHEEMQLATLWHSIMAFVLTAIILAHIYIGSVGMEGAFDAMGSGEVEEQWAREHHGLWLKELQEKGHAPDHGKAAHPAE
;
A
#
# COMPACT_ATOMS: atom_id res chain seq x y z
N LEU A 1 33.62 5.70 -18.10
CA LEU A 1 33.41 6.41 -16.81
C LEU A 1 31.96 6.84 -16.77
N PHE A 2 31.09 6.05 -16.14
CA PHE A 2 29.71 6.47 -15.90
C PHE A 2 29.74 7.44 -14.70
N PRO A 3 29.26 8.69 -14.84
CA PRO A 3 29.48 9.73 -13.85
C PRO A 3 28.69 9.55 -12.54
N PHE A 4 27.85 8.53 -12.43
CA PHE A 4 27.02 8.28 -11.24
C PHE A 4 27.00 6.78 -10.93
N GLU A 5 27.78 6.35 -9.93
CA GLU A 5 27.64 5.03 -9.31
C GLU A 5 26.45 5.08 -8.34
N LEU A 6 25.46 4.21 -8.54
CA LEU A 6 24.35 4.00 -7.61
C LEU A 6 24.52 2.62 -6.95
N PRO A 7 25.44 2.46 -5.98
CA PRO A 7 25.75 1.16 -5.36
C PRO A 7 24.65 0.74 -4.38
N MET A 8 23.44 0.53 -4.86
CA MET A 8 22.31 0.13 -4.02
C MET A 8 22.53 -1.27 -3.46
N PHE A 9 22.98 -2.22 -4.29
CA PHE A 9 23.13 -3.61 -3.87
C PHE A 9 24.43 -3.83 -3.12
N ALA A 10 25.57 -3.31 -3.58
CA ALA A 10 26.83 -3.40 -2.87
C ALA A 10 26.73 -2.84 -1.44
N LYS A 11 26.08 -1.69 -1.26
CA LYS A 11 25.86 -1.10 0.06
C LYS A 11 24.93 -1.95 0.94
N THR A 12 23.86 -2.49 0.35
CA THR A 12 22.90 -3.35 1.07
C THR A 12 23.55 -4.66 1.50
N PHE A 13 24.35 -5.28 0.62
CA PHE A 13 25.11 -6.50 0.89
C PHE A 13 26.17 -6.28 1.98
N ALA A 14 26.86 -5.14 1.97
CA ALA A 14 27.82 -4.79 3.02
C ALA A 14 27.13 -4.72 4.40
N ILE A 15 25.96 -4.09 4.49
CA ILE A 15 25.18 -4.02 5.73
C ILE A 15 24.70 -5.42 6.15
N LEU A 16 24.16 -6.21 5.21
CA LEU A 16 23.72 -7.58 5.48
C LEU A 16 24.85 -8.47 5.99
N ASN A 17 26.03 -8.39 5.38
CA ASN A 17 27.20 -9.17 5.82
C ASN A 17 27.63 -8.82 7.25
N GLN A 18 27.50 -7.55 7.67
CA GLN A 18 27.79 -7.13 9.04
C GLN A 18 26.84 -7.75 10.08
N THR A 19 25.62 -8.10 9.68
CA THR A 19 24.65 -8.75 10.58
C THR A 19 24.91 -10.24 10.78
N GLY A 20 25.74 -10.88 9.93
CA GLY A 20 25.96 -12.33 9.95
C GLY A 20 24.76 -13.18 9.47
N LEU A 21 23.64 -12.54 9.11
CA LEU A 21 22.43 -13.22 8.67
C LEU A 21 22.64 -14.07 7.41
N PRO A 22 23.26 -13.55 6.32
CA PRO A 22 23.50 -14.34 5.12
C PRO A 22 24.25 -15.65 5.39
N GLN A 23 25.23 -15.63 6.28
CA GLN A 23 26.01 -16.80 6.68
C GLN A 23 25.17 -17.78 7.51
N ALA A 24 24.35 -17.26 8.42
CA ALA A 24 23.48 -18.07 9.27
C ALA A 24 22.42 -18.86 8.48
N VAL A 25 21.92 -18.30 7.37
CA VAL A 25 20.92 -18.96 6.50
C VAL A 25 21.55 -19.69 5.30
N GLY A 26 22.88 -19.79 5.23
CA GLY A 26 23.60 -20.57 4.21
C GLY A 26 23.88 -19.86 2.89
N PHE A 27 23.65 -18.55 2.77
CA PHE A 27 23.99 -17.75 1.58
C PHE A 27 25.48 -17.36 1.52
N GLY A 28 26.23 -17.52 2.61
CA GLY A 28 27.64 -17.12 2.67
C GLY A 28 27.83 -15.60 2.67
N GLU A 29 29.01 -15.12 2.32
CA GLU A 29 29.28 -13.67 2.18
C GLU A 29 28.77 -13.15 0.84
N LEU A 30 27.92 -12.13 0.88
CA LEU A 30 27.40 -11.49 -0.33
C LEU A 30 28.47 -10.60 -1.00
N PRO A 31 28.49 -10.51 -2.33
CA PRO A 31 29.54 -9.78 -3.06
C PRO A 31 29.41 -8.26 -2.88
N VAL A 32 30.42 -7.60 -2.33
CA VAL A 32 30.40 -6.14 -2.08
C VAL A 32 31.12 -5.31 -3.15
N MET A 33 31.91 -5.95 -4.01
CA MET A 33 32.66 -5.31 -5.10
C MET A 33 31.96 -5.60 -6.43
N LEU A 34 30.87 -4.89 -6.71
CA LEU A 34 30.09 -5.04 -7.93
C LEU A 34 30.53 -4.06 -9.01
N ALA A 35 30.63 -4.54 -10.25
CA ALA A 35 30.81 -3.68 -11.40
C ALA A 35 29.51 -2.90 -11.73
N PRO A 36 29.57 -1.72 -12.36
CA PRO A 36 28.38 -0.92 -12.64
C PRO A 36 27.27 -1.63 -13.43
N HIS A 37 27.64 -2.58 -14.30
CA HIS A 37 26.68 -3.36 -15.08
C HIS A 37 25.98 -4.44 -14.24
N GLU A 38 26.66 -5.01 -13.24
CA GLU A 38 26.07 -5.99 -12.30
C GLU A 38 25.04 -5.31 -11.40
N GLU A 39 25.33 -4.12 -10.89
CA GLU A 39 24.37 -3.28 -10.14
C GLU A 39 23.11 -2.99 -10.98
N MET A 40 23.26 -2.68 -12.28
CA MET A 40 22.13 -2.42 -13.17
C MET A 40 21.30 -3.68 -13.43
N GLN A 41 21.93 -4.85 -13.55
CA GLN A 41 21.24 -6.13 -13.70
C GLN A 41 20.42 -6.46 -12.45
N LEU A 42 21.01 -6.31 -11.26
CA LEU A 42 20.30 -6.49 -9.98
C LEU A 42 19.16 -5.47 -9.83
N ALA A 43 19.38 -4.22 -10.23
CA ALA A 43 18.34 -3.18 -10.18
C ALA A 43 17.16 -3.51 -11.10
N THR A 44 17.42 -4.00 -12.31
CA THR A 44 16.38 -4.42 -13.24
C THR A 44 15.60 -5.60 -12.69
N LEU A 45 16.29 -6.61 -12.15
CA LEU A 45 15.67 -7.77 -11.52
C LEU A 45 14.78 -7.34 -10.34
N TRP A 46 15.29 -6.47 -9.46
CA TRP A 46 14.55 -5.94 -8.32
C TRP A 46 13.31 -5.15 -8.76
N HIS A 47 13.44 -4.30 -9.78
CA HIS A 47 12.30 -3.57 -10.33
C HIS A 47 11.22 -4.52 -10.86
N SER A 48 11.60 -5.60 -11.56
CA SER A 48 10.64 -6.61 -12.02
C SER A 48 9.93 -7.31 -10.85
N ILE A 49 10.65 -7.67 -9.79
CA ILE A 49 10.04 -8.26 -8.57
C ILE A 49 9.00 -7.29 -7.98
N MET A 50 9.36 -6.02 -7.81
CA MET A 50 8.45 -5.01 -7.29
C MET A 50 7.26 -4.75 -8.21
N ALA A 51 7.44 -4.82 -9.52
CA ALA A 51 6.35 -4.70 -10.49
C ALA A 51 5.31 -5.82 -10.31
N PHE A 52 5.74 -7.07 -10.08
CA PHE A 52 4.82 -8.18 -9.80
C PHE A 52 4.11 -8.03 -8.46
N VAL A 53 4.82 -7.58 -7.42
CA VAL A 53 4.21 -7.30 -6.10
C VAL A 53 3.16 -6.20 -6.22
N LEU A 54 3.47 -5.09 -6.88
CA LEU A 54 2.52 -4.00 -7.09
C LEU A 54 1.33 -4.45 -7.94
N THR A 55 1.57 -5.29 -8.95
CA THR A 55 0.49 -5.91 -9.74
C THR A 55 -0.47 -6.69 -8.85
N ALA A 56 0.04 -7.54 -7.96
CA ALA A 56 -0.79 -8.29 -7.01
C ALA A 56 -1.60 -7.38 -6.07
N ILE A 57 -0.98 -6.31 -5.56
CA ILE A 57 -1.65 -5.30 -4.72
C ILE A 57 -2.76 -4.59 -5.49
N ILE A 58 -2.52 -4.19 -6.74
CA ILE A 58 -3.52 -3.53 -7.58
C ILE A 58 -4.70 -4.47 -7.85
N LEU A 59 -4.46 -5.75 -8.12
CA LEU A 59 -5.54 -6.73 -8.29
C LEU A 59 -6.38 -6.86 -7.01
N ALA A 60 -5.73 -6.95 -5.84
CA ALA A 60 -6.43 -6.96 -4.56
C ALA A 60 -7.22 -5.66 -4.30
N HIS A 61 -6.65 -4.51 -4.65
CA HIS A 61 -7.29 -3.20 -4.49
C HIS A 61 -8.53 -3.06 -5.37
N ILE A 62 -8.43 -3.46 -6.65
CA ILE A 62 -9.57 -3.48 -7.58
C ILE A 62 -10.65 -4.43 -7.07
N TYR A 63 -10.27 -5.61 -6.57
CA TYR A 63 -11.22 -6.58 -6.03
C TYR A 63 -12.01 -5.99 -4.86
N ILE A 64 -11.35 -5.42 -3.86
CA ILE A 64 -12.00 -4.82 -2.68
C ILE A 64 -12.88 -3.63 -3.11
N GLY A 65 -12.41 -2.77 -4.02
CA GLY A 65 -13.15 -1.62 -4.50
C GLY A 65 -14.28 -1.91 -5.50
N SER A 66 -14.50 -3.18 -5.87
CA SER A 66 -15.57 -3.57 -6.81
C SER A 66 -16.47 -4.66 -6.25
N VAL A 67 -15.98 -5.90 -6.19
CA VAL A 67 -16.77 -7.07 -5.81
C VAL A 67 -16.70 -7.33 -4.30
N GLY A 68 -15.58 -7.00 -3.67
CA GLY A 68 -15.32 -7.30 -2.26
C GLY A 68 -16.07 -6.41 -1.27
N MET A 69 -16.56 -5.25 -1.71
CA MET A 69 -17.37 -4.32 -0.92
C MET A 69 -18.50 -3.76 -1.79
N GLU A 70 -19.72 -4.24 -1.60
CA GLU A 70 -20.89 -3.73 -2.31
C GLU A 70 -21.04 -2.22 -2.06
N GLY A 71 -21.35 -1.44 -3.11
CA GLY A 71 -21.49 0.02 -3.04
C GLY A 71 -20.18 0.83 -3.09
N ALA A 72 -19.00 0.20 -2.89
CA ALA A 72 -17.72 0.92 -2.92
C ALA A 72 -17.38 1.47 -4.31
N PHE A 73 -17.68 0.72 -5.37
CA PHE A 73 -17.43 1.15 -6.75
C PHE A 73 -18.30 2.35 -7.15
N ASP A 74 -19.60 2.29 -6.84
CA ASP A 74 -20.53 3.38 -7.10
C ASP A 74 -20.16 4.64 -6.30
N ALA A 75 -19.75 4.48 -5.04
CA ALA A 75 -19.28 5.58 -4.22
C ALA A 75 -18.03 6.27 -4.78
N MET A 76 -17.08 5.51 -5.35
CA MET A 76 -15.92 6.10 -6.03
C MET A 76 -16.31 6.83 -7.32
N GLY A 77 -17.33 6.35 -8.05
CA GLY A 77 -17.79 6.93 -9.30
C GLY A 77 -18.65 8.18 -9.13
N SER A 78 -19.56 8.18 -8.16
CA SER A 78 -20.49 9.29 -7.88
C SER A 78 -19.86 10.35 -6.97
N GLY A 79 -18.93 9.95 -6.10
CA GLY A 79 -18.40 10.78 -5.01
C GLY A 79 -19.31 10.84 -3.78
N GLU A 80 -20.44 10.14 -3.78
CA GLU A 80 -21.40 10.07 -2.68
C GLU A 80 -21.44 8.65 -2.09
N VAL A 81 -21.51 8.54 -0.76
CA VAL A 81 -21.46 7.27 -0.03
C VAL A 81 -22.78 7.07 0.71
N GLU A 82 -23.37 5.87 0.61
CA GLU A 82 -24.56 5.53 1.39
C GLU A 82 -24.27 5.52 2.89
N GLU A 83 -25.16 6.12 3.69
CA GLU A 83 -24.97 6.23 5.14
C GLU A 83 -24.84 4.86 5.82
N GLN A 84 -25.63 3.86 5.39
CA GLN A 84 -25.54 2.51 5.96
C GLN A 84 -24.17 1.89 5.69
N TRP A 85 -23.66 1.99 4.46
CA TRP A 85 -22.32 1.52 4.11
C TRP A 85 -21.25 2.22 4.94
N ALA A 86 -21.35 3.55 5.09
CA ALA A 86 -20.44 4.34 5.89
C ALA A 86 -20.48 3.94 7.36
N ARG A 87 -21.66 3.57 7.89
CA ARG A 87 -21.81 3.08 9.26
C ARG A 87 -21.13 1.72 9.48
N GLU A 88 -21.22 0.83 8.50
CA GLU A 88 -20.66 -0.52 8.56
C GLU A 88 -19.14 -0.55 8.34
N HIS A 89 -18.61 0.25 7.41
CA HIS A 89 -17.20 0.20 7.01
C HIS A 89 -16.35 1.37 7.54
N HIS A 90 -16.96 2.53 7.80
CA HIS A 90 -16.28 3.77 8.19
C HIS A 90 -17.01 4.55 9.29
N GLY A 91 -17.58 3.85 10.29
CA GLY A 91 -18.49 4.46 11.27
C GLY A 91 -17.91 5.63 12.08
N LEU A 92 -16.60 5.62 12.32
CA LEU A 92 -15.89 6.74 12.96
C LEU A 92 -15.92 8.02 12.11
N TRP A 93 -15.71 7.87 10.79
CA TRP A 93 -15.75 8.98 9.84
C TRP A 93 -17.18 9.52 9.68
N LEU A 94 -18.19 8.63 9.63
CA LEU A 94 -19.60 9.04 9.61
C LEU A 94 -19.96 9.86 10.85
N LYS A 95 -19.54 9.41 12.04
CA LYS A 95 -19.79 10.14 13.29
C LYS A 95 -19.13 11.52 13.28
N GLU A 96 -17.89 11.62 12.79
CA GLU A 96 -17.19 12.89 12.65
C GLU A 96 -17.92 13.86 11.69
N LEU A 97 -18.51 13.35 10.60
CA LEU A 97 -19.30 14.16 9.67
C LEU A 97 -20.62 14.65 10.30
N GLN A 98 -21.29 13.79 11.07
CA GLN A 98 -22.52 14.15 11.80
C GLN A 98 -22.26 15.23 12.84
N GLU A 99 -21.16 15.14 13.60
CA GLU A 99 -20.76 16.16 14.57
C GLU A 99 -20.46 17.51 13.90
N LYS A 100 -19.93 17.49 12.68
CA LYS A 100 -19.66 18.69 11.87
C LYS A 100 -20.89 19.22 11.12
N GLY A 101 -22.03 18.53 11.17
CA GLY A 101 -23.26 18.89 10.45
C GLY A 101 -23.18 18.68 8.94
N HIS A 102 -22.22 17.88 8.46
CA HIS A 102 -22.02 17.57 7.03
C HIS A 102 -22.64 16.23 6.61
N ALA A 103 -23.31 15.53 7.53
CA ALA A 103 -24.08 14.32 7.25
C ALA A 103 -25.39 14.34 8.06
N PRO A 104 -26.45 13.67 7.58
CA PRO A 104 -27.70 13.53 8.32
C PRO A 104 -27.45 12.89 9.69
N ASP A 105 -27.94 13.55 10.75
CA ASP A 105 -27.95 13.00 12.11
C ASP A 105 -29.35 12.47 12.41
N HIS A 106 -29.57 11.18 12.17
CA HIS A 106 -30.83 10.51 12.53
C HIS A 106 -31.07 10.47 14.06
N GLY A 107 -30.10 10.87 14.89
CA GLY A 107 -30.27 11.09 16.33
C GLY A 107 -31.08 12.34 16.68
N LYS A 108 -31.39 13.21 15.71
CA LYS A 108 -32.22 14.43 15.90
C LYS A 108 -33.59 14.37 15.24
N ALA A 109 -34.03 13.21 14.75
CA ALA A 109 -35.37 13.03 14.18
C ALA A 109 -36.29 12.23 15.14
N ALA A 110 -36.67 12.84 16.25
CA ALA A 110 -37.84 12.42 17.02
C ALA A 110 -38.38 13.58 17.87
N HIS A 111 -38.92 14.61 17.22
CA HIS A 111 -40.08 15.28 17.81
C HIS A 111 -41.32 14.60 17.24
N PRO A 112 -42.08 13.82 18.02
CA PRO A 112 -43.42 13.45 17.59
C PRO A 112 -44.23 14.75 17.49
N ALA A 113 -44.78 15.00 16.31
CA ALA A 113 -45.91 15.90 16.19
C ALA A 113 -47.12 15.18 16.80
N GLU A 114 -47.59 15.73 17.91
CA GLU A 114 -48.81 15.40 18.68
C GLU A 114 -48.82 14.10 19.51
#